data_AF-A0A9E2F4K0-F1
#
_entry.id   AF-A0A9E2F4K0-F1
#
_cell.length_a   1.000
_cell.length_b   1.000
_cell.length_c   1.000
_cell.angle_alpha   90.00
_cell.angle_beta   90.00
_cell.angle_gamma   90.00
#
_symmetry.space_group_name_H-M   'P 1'
#
loop_
_entity.id
_entity.type
_entity.pdbx_description
1 polymer ?
#
loop_
_entity_poly.entity_id
_entity_poly.type
_entity_poly.pdbx_seq_one_letter_code
_entity_poly.pdbx_strand_id
1 'polypeptide(L)'
;MPQKLLSLFLLLGFVLLPGGRLWAQAAQGPTVVQETLVITREGGTWRFFDTLTLFLPEGEALNSLTVALPKGARDIAIQDLTRSETLSFEILSRLSRGGNLLLAIPLGPSPKEERQLAITWKEESARILWEKDVLYPTVNLFILIPEKGVALRAKGVFGSGKETLSQTSFRVYSSQQLLPGTLVRLDLSPGRPFSPWWLLLPILGILALLLWRFRRPSPPR
;
A
#
# COMPACT_ATOMS: atom_id res chain seq x y z
N MET A 1 -6.40 -0.34 -26.11
CA MET A 1 -5.14 -0.55 -25.36
C MET A 1 -4.74 0.70 -24.55
N PRO A 2 -5.38 1.03 -23.40
CA PRO A 2 -5.01 2.20 -22.59
C PRO A 2 -4.32 1.86 -21.24
N GLN A 3 -4.23 0.57 -20.85
CA GLN A 3 -3.73 0.17 -19.53
C GLN A 3 -2.23 0.46 -19.29
N LYS A 4 -1.41 0.57 -20.34
CA LYS A 4 0.05 0.82 -20.19
C LYS A 4 0.41 2.27 -19.88
N LEU A 5 -0.46 3.23 -20.23
CA LEU A 5 -0.25 4.67 -19.93
C LEU A 5 -0.67 5.02 -18.50
N LEU A 6 -1.63 4.30 -17.93
CA LEU A 6 -2.16 4.55 -16.58
C LEU A 6 -1.13 4.25 -15.48
N SER A 7 -0.31 3.21 -15.67
CA SER A 7 0.78 2.83 -14.76
C SER A 7 1.93 3.84 -14.75
N LEU A 8 2.20 4.47 -15.90
CA LEU A 8 3.29 5.44 -16.08
C LEU A 8 2.95 6.81 -15.46
N PHE A 9 1.69 7.23 -15.49
CA PHE A 9 1.24 8.48 -14.87
C PHE A 9 1.21 8.42 -13.34
N LEU A 10 0.92 7.25 -12.75
CA LEU A 10 1.07 7.04 -11.30
C LEU A 10 2.54 7.13 -10.86
N LEU A 11 3.46 6.78 -11.75
CA LEU A 11 4.90 6.82 -11.54
C LEU A 11 5.47 8.24 -11.54
N LEU A 12 4.94 9.15 -12.37
CA LEU A 12 5.45 10.52 -12.50
C LEU A 12 4.92 11.51 -11.45
N GLY A 13 3.72 11.28 -10.91
CA GLY A 13 3.12 12.20 -9.91
C GLY A 13 3.74 12.12 -8.51
N PHE A 14 4.24 10.95 -8.11
CA PHE A 14 4.72 10.70 -6.74
C PHE A 14 6.24 10.85 -6.55
N VAL A 15 7.02 10.80 -7.63
CA VAL A 15 8.48 11.02 -7.61
C VAL A 15 8.85 12.44 -7.15
N LEU A 16 7.89 13.38 -7.14
CA LEU A 16 8.11 14.80 -6.81
C LEU A 16 7.61 15.23 -5.42
N LEU A 17 7.23 14.31 -4.53
CA LEU A 17 7.03 14.67 -3.12
C LEU A 17 8.35 15.18 -2.52
N PRO A 18 8.31 16.12 -1.55
CA PRO A 18 9.45 16.95 -1.11
C PRO A 18 10.49 16.19 -0.25
N GLY A 19 10.84 14.94 -0.62
CA GLY A 19 11.88 14.13 0.01
C GLY A 19 13.31 14.64 -0.19
N GLY A 20 13.52 15.56 -1.14
CA GLY A 20 14.86 16.11 -1.46
C GLY A 20 15.54 16.85 -0.30
N ARG A 21 14.78 17.38 0.67
CA ARG A 21 15.37 18.06 1.85
C ARG A 21 15.80 17.09 2.96
N LEU A 22 15.22 15.89 3.03
CA LEU A 22 15.56 14.88 4.05
C LEU A 22 16.81 14.07 3.68
N TRP A 23 17.17 14.02 2.39
CA TRP A 23 18.40 13.39 1.89
C TRP A 23 19.70 14.02 2.41
N ALA A 24 19.71 15.33 2.64
CA ALA A 24 20.93 16.03 3.05
C ALA A 24 21.40 15.61 4.45
N GLN A 25 20.46 15.13 5.28
CA GLN A 25 20.73 14.69 6.65
C GLN A 25 20.94 13.18 6.78
N ALA A 26 20.34 12.39 5.88
CA ALA A 26 20.51 10.93 5.82
C ALA A 26 21.82 10.47 5.16
N ALA A 27 22.52 11.36 4.43
CA ALA A 27 23.76 11.06 3.71
C ALA A 27 24.99 10.75 4.60
N GLN A 28 24.81 10.59 5.92
CA GLN A 28 25.87 10.25 6.88
C GLN A 28 25.53 8.99 7.72
N GLY A 29 24.90 7.99 7.11
CA GLY A 29 24.46 6.77 7.82
C GLY A 29 24.16 5.60 6.86
N PRO A 30 23.73 4.43 7.38
CA PRO A 30 23.47 3.22 6.60
C PRO A 30 22.40 3.41 5.51
N THR A 31 22.39 2.54 4.50
CA THR A 31 21.37 2.51 3.41
C THR A 31 19.95 2.82 3.91
N VAL A 32 19.32 3.82 3.30
CA VAL A 32 18.00 4.34 3.69
C VAL A 32 16.94 4.03 2.64
N VAL A 33 15.73 3.71 3.09
CA VAL A 33 14.61 3.35 2.20
C VAL A 33 13.46 4.36 2.31
N GLN A 34 12.86 4.69 1.18
CA GLN A 34 11.53 5.28 1.09
C GLN A 34 10.62 4.30 0.33
N GLU A 35 9.41 4.09 0.85
CA GLU A 35 8.48 3.09 0.34
C GLU A 35 7.08 3.67 0.13
N THR A 36 6.48 3.33 -1.01
CA THR A 36 5.10 3.68 -1.34
C THR A 36 4.37 2.43 -1.82
N LEU A 37 3.39 1.99 -1.04
CA LEU A 37 2.55 0.84 -1.33
C LEU A 37 1.15 1.31 -1.76
N VAL A 38 0.79 1.06 -3.02
CA VAL A 38 -0.56 1.25 -3.54
C VAL A 38 -1.29 -0.08 -3.59
N ILE A 39 -2.45 -0.12 -2.97
CA ILE A 39 -3.29 -1.33 -2.89
C ILE A 39 -4.56 -1.06 -3.66
N THR A 40 -4.95 -1.93 -4.59
CA THR A 40 -6.26 -1.85 -5.26
C THR A 40 -6.97 -3.19 -5.23
N ARG A 41 -8.28 -3.17 -5.47
CA ARG A 41 -9.10 -4.38 -5.57
C ARG A 41 -9.94 -4.34 -6.84
N GLU A 42 -9.72 -5.30 -7.72
CA GLU A 42 -10.38 -5.40 -9.03
C GLU A 42 -10.90 -6.81 -9.25
N GLY A 43 -12.19 -6.96 -9.55
CA GLY A 43 -12.78 -8.27 -9.87
C GLY A 43 -12.58 -9.33 -8.77
N GLY A 44 -12.57 -8.91 -7.49
CA GLY A 44 -12.33 -9.79 -6.34
C GLY A 44 -10.85 -10.06 -6.03
N THR A 45 -9.94 -9.70 -6.92
CA THR A 45 -8.48 -9.86 -6.78
C THR A 45 -7.85 -8.60 -6.21
N TRP A 46 -6.91 -8.75 -5.29
CA TRP A 46 -6.09 -7.66 -4.79
C TRP A 46 -4.87 -7.48 -5.68
N ARG A 47 -4.58 -6.22 -6.02
CA ARG A 47 -3.38 -5.84 -6.74
C ARG A 47 -2.55 -4.90 -5.88
N PHE A 48 -1.25 -5.11 -5.92
CA PHE A 48 -0.29 -4.36 -5.16
C PHE A 48 0.75 -3.79 -6.11
N PHE A 49 1.09 -2.53 -5.87
CA PHE A 49 2.15 -1.81 -6.54
C PHE A 49 3.00 -1.14 -5.47
N ASP A 50 4.21 -1.65 -5.28
CA ASP A 50 5.16 -1.20 -4.27
C ASP A 50 6.36 -0.55 -4.95
N THR A 51 6.66 0.69 -4.58
CA THR A 51 7.83 1.40 -5.06
C THR A 51 8.81 1.59 -3.91
N LEU A 52 10.01 1.04 -4.08
CA LEU A 52 11.13 1.18 -3.15
C LEU A 52 12.16 2.11 -3.76
N THR A 53 12.38 3.25 -3.10
CA THR A 53 13.50 4.14 -3.40
C THR A 53 14.61 3.88 -2.39
N LEU A 54 15.74 3.40 -2.90
CA LEU A 54 16.95 3.08 -2.15
C LEU A 54 17.92 4.26 -2.26
N PHE A 55 18.41 4.72 -1.11
CA PHE A 55 19.40 5.77 -1.00
C PHE A 55 20.68 5.17 -0.43
N LEU A 56 21.70 5.03 -1.30
CA LEU A 56 22.96 4.41 -0.94
C LEU A 56 24.01 5.47 -0.60
N PRO A 57 24.70 5.34 0.55
CA PRO A 57 25.87 6.14 0.86
C PRO A 57 26.99 5.89 -0.15
N GLU A 58 27.89 6.86 -0.27
CA GLU A 58 29.07 6.72 -1.12
C GLU A 58 29.93 5.53 -0.66
N GLY A 59 30.30 4.66 -1.62
CA GLY A 59 31.16 3.50 -1.35
C GLY A 59 30.46 2.28 -0.75
N GLU A 60 29.16 2.35 -0.42
CA GLU A 60 28.39 1.17 -0.02
C GLU A 60 27.95 0.35 -1.23
N ALA A 61 28.02 -0.98 -1.10
CA ALA A 61 27.45 -1.94 -2.04
C ALA A 61 26.28 -2.64 -1.35
N LEU A 62 25.11 -2.60 -1.98
CA LEU A 62 23.95 -3.39 -1.55
C LEU A 62 23.81 -4.55 -2.52
N ASN A 63 24.14 -5.77 -2.08
CA ASN A 63 24.07 -6.97 -2.94
C ASN A 63 22.69 -7.62 -2.93
N SER A 64 21.90 -7.37 -1.89
CA SER A 64 20.56 -7.95 -1.77
C SER A 64 19.60 -7.08 -0.96
N LEU A 65 18.33 -7.08 -1.34
CA LEU A 65 17.23 -6.44 -0.64
C LEU A 65 16.15 -7.47 -0.32
N THR A 66 15.66 -7.48 0.91
CA THR A 66 14.51 -8.33 1.27
C THR A 66 13.21 -7.53 1.23
N VAL A 67 12.20 -8.07 0.55
CA VAL A 67 10.87 -7.46 0.39
C VAL A 67 9.82 -8.43 0.94
N ALA A 68 8.89 -7.90 1.74
CA ALA A 68 7.83 -8.71 2.33
C ALA A 68 6.63 -8.82 1.38
N LEU A 69 6.26 -10.05 1.03
CA LEU A 69 5.07 -10.35 0.24
C LEU A 69 4.07 -11.14 1.09
N PRO A 70 2.75 -10.92 0.92
CA PRO A 70 1.76 -11.71 1.64
C PRO A 70 1.85 -13.18 1.23
N LYS A 71 1.48 -14.08 2.16
CA LYS A 71 1.33 -15.50 1.84
C LYS A 71 0.26 -15.65 0.77
N GLY A 72 0.66 -16.15 -0.40
CA GLY A 72 -0.21 -16.36 -1.55
C GLY A 72 0.10 -15.45 -2.74
N ALA A 73 1.03 -14.49 -2.61
CA ALA A 73 1.37 -13.55 -3.67
C ALA A 73 1.73 -14.28 -4.98
N ARG A 74 1.11 -13.85 -6.08
CA ARG A 74 1.28 -14.41 -7.43
C ARG A 74 1.60 -13.32 -8.44
N ASP A 75 2.04 -13.74 -9.62
CA ASP A 75 2.38 -12.88 -10.75
C ASP A 75 3.31 -11.73 -10.36
N ILE A 76 4.34 -12.07 -9.59
CA ILE A 76 5.31 -11.10 -9.09
C ILE A 76 6.11 -10.58 -10.28
N ALA A 77 6.15 -9.27 -10.49
CA ALA A 77 6.99 -8.64 -11.50
C ALA A 77 7.76 -7.46 -10.89
N ILE A 78 9.03 -7.34 -11.27
CA ILE A 78 9.95 -6.34 -10.73
C ILE A 78 10.58 -5.56 -11.87
N GLN A 79 10.60 -4.24 -11.73
CA GLN A 79 11.15 -3.32 -12.71
C GLN A 79 12.07 -2.32 -12.02
N ASP A 80 13.24 -2.08 -12.61
CA ASP A 80 14.09 -0.97 -12.23
C ASP A 80 13.63 0.27 -12.99
N LEU A 81 13.08 1.23 -12.25
CA LEU A 81 12.55 2.48 -12.79
C LEU A 81 13.65 3.49 -13.09
N THR A 82 14.82 3.36 -12.47
CA THR A 82 15.97 4.23 -12.71
C THR A 82 16.62 3.91 -14.07
N ARG A 83 16.71 2.63 -14.45
CA ARG A 83 17.38 2.18 -15.68
C ARG A 83 16.45 1.78 -16.82
N SER A 84 15.12 1.85 -16.63
CA SER A 84 14.12 1.34 -17.58
C SER A 84 14.32 -0.13 -17.98
N GLU A 85 15.05 -0.90 -17.18
CA GLU A 85 15.35 -2.30 -17.42
C GLU A 85 14.41 -3.18 -16.59
N THR A 86 13.84 -4.20 -17.23
CA THR A 86 13.17 -5.28 -16.50
C THR A 86 14.25 -6.22 -15.99
N LEU A 87 14.35 -6.37 -14.67
CA LEU A 87 15.28 -7.33 -14.08
C LEU A 87 14.83 -8.75 -14.44
N SER A 88 15.72 -9.58 -14.98
CA SER A 88 15.37 -10.93 -15.42
C SER A 88 14.95 -11.82 -14.24
N PHE A 89 13.91 -12.63 -14.46
CA PHE A 89 13.30 -13.50 -13.44
C PHE A 89 14.26 -14.54 -12.82
N GLU A 90 15.41 -14.81 -13.44
CA GLU A 90 16.44 -15.71 -12.90
C GLU A 90 17.13 -15.15 -11.64
N ILE A 91 17.01 -13.84 -11.38
CA ILE A 91 17.63 -13.16 -10.23
C ILE A 91 16.90 -13.46 -8.89
N LEU A 92 15.71 -14.10 -8.90
CA LEU A 92 14.73 -13.99 -7.81
C LEU A 92 14.17 -15.32 -7.24
N SER A 93 14.85 -16.44 -7.46
CA SER A 93 14.27 -17.78 -7.20
C SER A 93 14.44 -18.33 -5.78
N ARG A 94 14.65 -17.50 -4.77
CA ARG A 94 14.45 -17.93 -3.38
C ARG A 94 13.37 -17.09 -2.72
N LEU A 95 12.11 -17.40 -3.06
CA LEU A 95 11.00 -17.26 -2.11
C LEU A 95 11.42 -17.98 -0.83
N SER A 96 12.00 -17.23 0.11
CA SER A 96 12.40 -17.80 1.38
C SER A 96 11.13 -18.26 2.10
N ARG A 97 11.22 -19.41 2.78
CA ARG A 97 10.12 -19.93 3.60
C ARG A 97 9.61 -18.80 4.51
N GLY A 98 8.37 -18.34 4.29
CA GLY A 98 7.77 -17.29 5.11
C GLY A 98 7.07 -16.15 4.36
N GLY A 99 7.27 -16.02 3.04
CA GLY A 99 6.65 -14.92 2.26
C GLY A 99 7.59 -13.74 1.99
N ASN A 100 8.89 -13.87 2.29
CA ASN A 100 9.87 -12.83 2.00
C ASN A 100 10.61 -13.15 0.69
N LEU A 101 10.67 -12.15 -0.19
CA LEU A 101 11.38 -12.18 -1.45
C LEU A 101 12.76 -11.55 -1.28
N LEU A 102 13.82 -12.31 -1.54
CA LEU A 102 15.18 -11.78 -1.58
C LEU A 102 15.53 -11.36 -3.01
N LEU A 103 15.70 -10.08 -3.22
CA LEU A 103 16.15 -9.49 -4.48
C LEU A 103 17.67 -9.44 -4.47
N ALA A 104 18.34 -10.15 -5.37
CA ALA A 104 19.74 -9.87 -5.64
C ALA A 104 19.82 -8.61 -6.51
N ILE A 105 20.26 -7.51 -5.93
CA ILE A 105 20.42 -6.25 -6.63
C ILE A 105 21.93 -6.04 -6.70
N PRO A 106 22.61 -6.22 -7.83
CA PRO A 106 24.03 -5.89 -7.91
C PRO A 106 24.16 -4.37 -7.97
N LEU A 107 24.24 -3.72 -6.80
CA LEU A 107 24.72 -2.34 -6.68
C LEU A 107 26.20 -2.40 -6.30
N GLY A 108 27.07 -2.22 -7.29
CA GLY A 108 28.50 -2.03 -7.05
C GLY A 108 28.77 -0.72 -6.28
N PRO A 109 29.96 -0.54 -5.71
CA PRO A 109 30.34 0.72 -5.10
C PRO A 109 30.28 1.81 -6.18
N SER A 110 29.41 2.79 -5.97
CA SER A 110 29.03 3.81 -6.93
C SER A 110 29.02 5.17 -6.23
N PRO A 111 29.32 6.29 -6.92
CA PRO A 111 29.07 7.60 -6.35
C PRO A 111 27.59 7.68 -5.97
N LYS A 112 27.30 8.05 -4.72
CA LYS A 112 25.95 8.24 -4.11
C LYS A 112 24.80 7.95 -5.09
N GLU A 113 24.28 6.72 -5.07
CA GLU A 113 23.30 6.24 -6.05
C GLU A 113 21.88 6.27 -5.46
N GLU A 114 20.92 6.77 -6.25
CA GLU A 114 19.49 6.61 -6.00
C GLU A 114 18.96 5.53 -6.92
N ARG A 115 18.33 4.48 -6.36
CA ARG A 115 17.70 3.43 -7.15
C ARG A 115 16.22 3.29 -6.84
N GLN A 116 15.38 3.27 -7.86
CA GLN A 116 13.94 3.10 -7.74
C GLN A 116 13.52 1.75 -8.31
N LEU A 117 12.90 0.93 -7.48
CA LEU A 117 12.38 -0.39 -7.85
C LEU A 117 10.87 -0.40 -7.74
N ALA A 118 10.19 -0.83 -8.79
CA ALA A 118 8.76 -1.13 -8.77
C ALA A 118 8.56 -2.63 -8.66
N ILE A 119 7.73 -3.05 -7.71
CA ILE A 119 7.37 -4.44 -7.45
C ILE A 119 5.86 -4.54 -7.52
N THR A 120 5.38 -5.47 -8.34
CA THR A 120 3.94 -5.69 -8.53
C THR A 120 3.61 -7.14 -8.25
N TRP A 121 2.47 -7.37 -7.60
CA TRP A 121 1.94 -8.71 -7.38
C TRP A 121 0.43 -8.67 -7.21
N LYS A 122 -0.19 -9.84 -7.29
CA LYS A 122 -1.62 -10.01 -7.03
C LYS A 122 -1.88 -11.10 -6.01
N GLU A 123 -3.04 -11.02 -5.37
CA GLU A 123 -3.50 -11.98 -4.37
C GLU A 123 -5.02 -12.21 -4.51
N GLU A 124 -5.43 -13.48 -4.57
CA GLU A 124 -6.82 -13.87 -4.80
C GLU A 124 -7.60 -14.09 -3.49
N SER A 125 -6.90 -14.08 -2.35
CA SER A 125 -7.49 -14.27 -1.04
C SER A 125 -8.49 -13.17 -0.67
N ALA A 126 -9.64 -13.55 -0.10
CA ALA A 126 -10.67 -12.59 0.29
C ALA A 126 -10.18 -11.56 1.32
N ARG A 127 -9.33 -12.02 2.25
CA ARG A 127 -8.64 -11.25 3.30
C ARG A 127 -7.14 -11.47 3.16
N ILE A 128 -6.37 -10.42 3.38
CA ILE A 128 -4.91 -10.45 3.28
C ILE A 128 -4.33 -9.97 4.61
N LEU A 129 -3.40 -10.77 5.13
CA LEU A 129 -2.51 -10.35 6.20
C LEU A 129 -1.13 -10.12 5.59
N TRP A 130 -0.73 -8.86 5.51
CA TRP A 130 0.61 -8.46 5.11
C TRP A 130 1.39 -8.04 6.34
N GLU A 131 2.55 -8.65 6.54
CA GLU A 131 3.44 -8.40 7.66
C GLU A 131 4.84 -8.17 7.09
N LYS A 132 5.48 -7.09 7.55
CA LYS A 132 6.81 -6.70 7.12
C LYS A 132 7.64 -6.31 8.34
N ASP A 133 8.78 -6.97 8.50
CA ASP A 133 9.83 -6.49 9.37
C ASP A 133 10.63 -5.41 8.64
N VAL A 134 10.74 -4.22 9.24
CA VAL A 134 11.58 -3.14 8.73
C VAL A 134 13.04 -3.54 8.94
N LEU A 135 13.77 -3.85 7.86
CA LEU A 135 15.18 -4.29 7.97
C LEU A 135 16.17 -3.14 7.82
N TYR A 136 15.75 -2.06 7.16
CA TYR A 136 16.56 -0.88 6.89
C TYR A 136 15.87 0.35 7.45
N PRO A 137 16.62 1.37 7.92
CA PRO A 137 16.02 2.64 8.30
C PRO A 137 15.13 3.17 7.17
N THR A 138 13.84 3.33 7.47
CA THR A 138 12.85 3.76 6.47
C THR A 138 12.37 5.16 6.83
N VAL A 139 12.70 6.15 6.00
CA VAL A 139 12.40 7.55 6.29
C VAL A 139 10.91 7.81 6.17
N ASN A 140 10.29 7.27 5.12
CA ASN A 140 8.84 7.35 4.91
C ASN A 140 8.30 6.02 4.38
N LEU A 141 7.19 5.61 4.97
CA LEU A 141 6.30 4.59 4.42
C LEU A 141 4.95 5.25 4.13
N PHE A 142 4.52 5.21 2.87
CA PHE A 142 3.18 5.64 2.45
C PHE A 142 2.38 4.43 1.98
N ILE A 143 1.13 4.32 2.45
CA ILE A 143 0.20 3.27 2.03
C ILE A 143 -1.08 3.92 1.55
N LEU A 144 -1.42 3.68 0.29
CA LEU A 144 -2.60 4.20 -0.36
C LEU A 144 -3.63 3.09 -0.51
N ILE A 145 -4.79 3.29 0.11
CA ILE A 145 -5.89 2.30 0.11
C ILE A 145 -7.16 2.95 -0.39
N PRO A 146 -7.90 2.34 -1.34
CA PRO A 146 -9.17 2.84 -1.82
C PRO A 146 -10.10 3.20 -0.66
N GLU A 147 -10.74 4.36 -0.77
CA GLU A 147 -11.66 4.86 0.24
C GLU A 147 -12.84 3.90 0.43
N LYS A 148 -13.28 3.27 -0.66
CA LYS A 148 -14.43 2.36 -0.70
C LYS A 148 -13.98 0.91 -0.89
N GLY A 149 -14.78 -0.03 -0.39
CA GLY A 149 -14.61 -1.45 -0.68
C GLY A 149 -13.47 -2.17 0.05
N VAL A 150 -12.71 -1.45 0.89
CA VAL A 150 -11.61 -2.02 1.68
C VAL A 150 -11.74 -1.61 3.14
N ALA A 151 -11.61 -2.56 4.05
CA ALA A 151 -11.36 -2.29 5.46
C ALA A 151 -9.90 -2.60 5.76
N LEU A 152 -9.26 -1.68 6.50
CA LEU A 152 -7.88 -1.82 6.93
C LEU A 152 -7.82 -1.82 8.46
N ARG A 153 -7.06 -2.76 9.03
CA ARG A 153 -6.48 -2.62 10.36
C ARG A 153 -4.98 -2.59 10.21
N ALA A 154 -4.34 -1.57 10.77
CA ALA A 154 -2.92 -1.37 10.62
C ALA A 154 -2.23 -1.20 11.98
N LYS A 155 -0.97 -1.65 12.06
CA LYS A 155 -0.06 -1.42 13.18
C LYS A 155 1.26 -0.88 12.63
N GLY A 156 1.80 0.15 13.27
CA GLY A 156 3.05 0.81 12.85
C GLY A 156 2.88 1.93 11.81
N VAL A 157 1.64 2.21 11.39
CA VAL A 157 1.27 3.31 10.48
C VAL A 157 0.00 4.00 10.98
N PHE A 158 -0.16 5.27 10.64
CA PHE A 158 -1.25 6.12 11.12
C PHE A 158 -1.96 6.78 9.94
N GLY A 159 -3.27 7.03 10.08
CA GLY A 159 -4.04 7.72 9.03
C GLY A 159 -3.61 9.18 8.91
N SER A 160 -3.24 9.60 7.70
CA SER A 160 -2.68 10.94 7.44
C SER A 160 -3.51 11.80 6.49
N GLY A 161 -4.52 11.22 5.82
CA GLY A 161 -5.47 12.01 5.03
C GLY A 161 -6.16 11.23 3.92
N LYS A 162 -6.56 11.97 2.88
CA LYS A 162 -7.12 11.43 1.64
C LYS A 162 -6.43 12.06 0.44
N GLU A 163 -6.29 11.29 -0.62
CA GLU A 163 -5.68 11.72 -1.87
C GLU A 163 -6.45 11.14 -3.06
N THR A 164 -6.59 11.90 -4.14
CA THR A 164 -7.32 11.46 -5.33
C THR A 164 -6.34 11.25 -6.47
N LEU A 165 -6.24 10.00 -6.95
CA LEU A 165 -5.38 9.62 -8.06
C LEU A 165 -6.23 8.99 -9.16
N SER A 166 -6.13 9.49 -10.39
CA SER A 166 -6.83 8.93 -11.56
C SER A 166 -8.31 8.64 -11.30
N GLN A 167 -9.02 9.64 -10.75
CA GLN A 167 -10.46 9.58 -10.41
C GLN A 167 -10.82 8.61 -9.27
N THR A 168 -9.84 8.00 -8.60
CA THR A 168 -10.06 7.14 -7.44
C THR A 168 -9.56 7.84 -6.18
N SER A 169 -10.41 7.91 -5.16
CA SER A 169 -10.04 8.44 -3.85
C SER A 169 -9.41 7.36 -2.99
N PHE A 170 -8.26 7.68 -2.40
CA PHE A 170 -7.49 6.85 -1.50
C PHE A 170 -7.48 7.47 -0.11
N ARG A 171 -7.51 6.62 0.92
CA ARG A 171 -7.07 6.95 2.26
C ARG A 171 -5.57 6.74 2.31
N VAL A 172 -4.87 7.74 2.84
CA VAL A 172 -3.42 7.71 3.00
C VAL A 172 -3.11 7.34 4.43
N TYR A 173 -2.25 6.33 4.59
CA TYR A 173 -1.63 5.96 5.85
C TYR A 173 -0.14 6.17 5.71
N SER A 174 0.50 6.69 6.75
CA SER A 174 1.94 6.88 6.73
C SER A 174 2.62 6.58 8.06
N SER A 175 3.92 6.37 7.97
CA SER A 175 4.83 6.37 9.12
C SER A 175 6.13 7.03 8.71
N GLN A 176 6.75 7.72 9.66
CA GLN A 176 8.01 8.44 9.47
C GLN A 176 9.07 7.81 10.37
N GLN A 177 10.31 7.74 9.87
CA GLN A 177 11.48 7.30 10.63
C GLN A 177 11.30 5.95 11.31
N LEU A 178 10.89 4.93 10.55
CA LEU A 178 10.78 3.57 11.05
C LEU A 178 12.19 3.01 11.31
N LEU A 179 12.40 2.55 12.55
CA LEU A 179 13.65 1.91 12.96
C LEU A 179 13.69 0.45 12.48
N PRO A 180 14.89 -0.09 12.21
CA PRO A 180 15.08 -1.52 12.00
C PRO A 180 14.46 -2.36 13.14
N GLY A 181 13.82 -3.47 12.79
CA GLY A 181 13.07 -4.34 13.70
C GLY A 181 11.62 -3.91 13.98
N THR A 182 11.19 -2.75 13.47
CA THR A 182 9.78 -2.35 13.59
C THR A 182 8.89 -3.27 12.75
N LEU A 183 7.89 -3.88 13.37
CA LEU A 183 6.90 -4.69 12.66
C LEU A 183 5.77 -3.80 12.13
N VAL A 184 5.64 -3.75 10.80
CA VAL A 184 4.48 -3.17 10.11
C VAL A 184 3.51 -4.30 9.77
N ARG A 185 2.24 -4.11 10.12
CA ARG A 185 1.19 -5.09 9.84
C ARG A 185 -0.02 -4.42 9.23
N LEU A 186 -0.50 -4.97 8.12
CA LEU A 186 -1.73 -4.57 7.44
C LEU A 186 -2.65 -5.78 7.32
N ASP A 187 -3.85 -5.64 7.86
CA ASP A 187 -4.93 -6.61 7.73
C ASP A 187 -6.02 -5.99 6.87
N LEU A 188 -6.05 -6.45 5.62
CA LEU A 188 -6.92 -5.98 4.56
C LEU A 188 -8.08 -6.95 4.41
N SER A 189 -9.29 -6.46 4.55
CA SER A 189 -10.50 -7.25 4.30
C SER A 189 -11.40 -6.52 3.31
N PRO A 190 -12.34 -7.24 2.65
CA PRO A 190 -13.39 -6.57 1.92
C PRO A 190 -14.09 -5.58 2.86
N GLY A 191 -14.34 -4.37 2.38
CA GLY A 191 -15.20 -3.43 3.08
C GLY A 191 -16.56 -4.09 3.27
N ARG A 192 -17.21 -3.89 4.42
CA ARG A 192 -18.56 -4.40 4.62
C ARG A 192 -19.45 -3.82 3.51
N PRO A 193 -20.19 -4.65 2.74
CA PRO A 193 -21.28 -4.11 1.96
C PRO A 193 -22.22 -3.39 2.93
N PHE A 194 -22.77 -2.24 2.52
CA PHE A 194 -23.83 -1.58 3.28
C PHE A 194 -24.88 -2.65 3.60
N SER A 195 -25.04 -3.00 4.88
CA SER A 195 -25.99 -4.04 5.24
C SER A 195 -27.40 -3.51 4.96
N PRO A 196 -28.20 -4.18 4.12
CA PRO A 196 -29.53 -3.70 3.75
C PRO A 196 -30.48 -3.59 4.96
N TRP A 197 -30.12 -4.16 6.11
CA TRP A 197 -30.86 -3.99 7.36
C TRP A 197 -30.99 -2.52 7.81
N TRP A 198 -30.05 -1.66 7.40
CA TRP A 198 -30.11 -0.21 7.63
C TRP A 198 -31.33 0.40 6.93
N LEU A 199 -31.75 -0.17 5.79
CA LEU A 199 -32.93 0.28 5.04
C LEU A 199 -34.23 -0.11 5.72
N LEU A 200 -34.20 -1.10 6.62
CA LEU A 200 -35.37 -1.49 7.42
C LEU A 200 -35.66 -0.49 8.55
N LEU A 201 -34.65 0.23 9.05
CA LEU A 201 -34.84 1.26 10.10
C LEU A 201 -35.79 2.39 9.69
N PRO A 202 -35.63 3.06 8.52
CA PRO A 202 -36.60 4.07 8.09
C PRO A 202 -37.97 3.47 7.80
N ILE A 203 -38.07 2.23 7.28
CA ILE A 203 -39.34 1.54 7.04
C ILE A 203 -40.08 1.30 8.37
N LEU A 204 -39.39 0.78 9.38
CA LEU A 204 -39.93 0.59 10.73
C LEU A 204 -40.32 1.91 11.38
N GLY A 205 -39.55 2.97 11.17
CA GLY A 205 -39.87 4.32 11.64
C GLY A 205 -41.17 4.87 11.04
N ILE A 206 -41.37 4.69 9.72
CA ILE A 206 -42.62 5.09 9.03
C ILE A 206 -43.82 4.28 9.55
N LEU A 207 -43.65 2.97 9.73
CA LEU A 207 -44.69 2.08 10.27
C LEU A 207 -45.11 2.48 11.70
N ALA A 208 -44.13 2.80 12.56
CA ALA A 208 -44.39 3.29 13.91
C ALA A 208 -45.16 4.63 13.91
N LEU A 209 -44.81 5.55 13.01
CA LEU A 209 -45.49 6.83 12.83
C LEU A 209 -46.94 6.67 12.35
N LEU A 210 -47.18 5.73 11.42
CA LEU A 210 -48.52 5.39 10.95
C LEU A 210 -49.37 4.79 12.07
N LEU A 211 -48.84 3.81 12.80
CA LEU A 211 -49.53 3.20 13.94
C LEU A 211 -49.85 4.22 15.04
N TRP A 212 -48.94 5.16 15.30
CA TRP A 212 -49.19 6.26 16.25
C TRP A 212 -50.32 7.17 15.80
N ARG A 213 -50.41 7.49 14.49
CA ARG A 213 -51.48 8.31 13.93
C ARG A 213 -52.86 7.65 14.06
N PHE A 214 -52.95 6.33 13.87
CA PHE A 214 -54.21 5.57 13.98
C PHE A 214 -54.66 5.28 15.42
N ARG A 215 -53.78 5.43 16.42
CA ARG A 215 -54.13 5.27 17.84
C ARG A 215 -54.61 6.54 18.53
N ARG A 216 -54.73 7.68 17.83
CA ARG A 216 -55.26 8.90 18.45
C ARG A 216 -56.75 8.69 18.77
N PRO A 217 -57.16 8.75 20.05
CA PRO A 217 -58.57 8.74 20.42
C PRO A 217 -59.26 9.91 19.72
N SER A 218 -60.39 9.65 19.07
CA SER A 218 -61.22 10.73 18.54
C SER A 218 -61.59 11.66 19.70
N PRO A 219 -61.46 12.99 19.54
CA PRO A 219 -61.87 13.92 20.59
C PRO A 219 -63.36 13.67 20.91
N PRO A 220 -63.75 13.63 22.19
CA PRO A 220 -65.13 13.46 22.58
C PRO A 220 -65.98 14.58 21.96
N ARG A 221 -67.09 14.19 21.33
CA ARG A 221 -68.11 15.10 20.81
C ARG A 221 -68.89 15.73 21.94
#